data_AF-A0A9P1NX25-F1
#
_entry.id   AF-A0A9P1NX25-F1
#
_cell.length_a   1.000
_cell.length_b   1.000
_cell.length_c   1.000
_cell.angle_alpha   90.00
_cell.angle_beta   90.00
_cell.angle_gamma   90.00
#
_symmetry.space_group_name_H-M   'P 1'
#
loop_
_entity.id
_entity.type
_entity.pdbx_description
1 polymer ?
#
loop_
_entity_poly.entity_id
_entity_poly.type
_entity_poly.pdbx_seq_one_letter_code
_entity_poly.pdbx_strand_id
1 'polypeptide(L)'
;MVTTGTSWLKPNGDNFFKYAFFLIPGMTAIAITMMELGIFGAIKPAIANTSPLSQVDRTATRSLMVEELQGRVTINGRPAQFGDRLGVGDVITTGRRAIAILRVDSNIGVLELAENTTLEIRSLSGQPGLDPNQETVVFISKGRVRSSIARFVSAPFRNSTASHPPQEIAALNWEGIFSQDSQNSEESVETSPFRVETPVTVAGVRGTSFGVDVGPDGKTGISTVEGIVGASAEGQETQINREKSSVVNLNLPPTAPDLTPPLSDLQVFQVTRLSPRRARIVGQVDPMDIVYIDNRAIVTDSEGKFDLIANLPPSRRFRIVVRGPAVREREYSVPVP
;
A
#
# COMPACT_ATOMS: atom_id res chain seq x y z
N MET A 1 -6.58 -64.93 26.59
CA MET A 1 -5.51 -64.80 27.59
C MET A 1 -4.50 -63.78 27.07
N VAL A 2 -4.10 -62.85 27.93
CA VAL A 2 -3.07 -61.81 27.79
C VAL A 2 -3.46 -60.54 27.02
N THR A 3 -3.86 -59.59 27.85
CA THR A 3 -3.96 -58.13 27.76
C THR A 3 -2.59 -57.44 27.61
N THR A 4 -2.55 -56.28 26.96
CA THR A 4 -1.76 -55.05 27.28
C THR A 4 -2.17 -53.99 26.24
N GLY A 5 -2.49 -52.73 26.49
CA GLY A 5 -2.38 -51.86 27.66
C GLY A 5 -1.68 -50.54 27.27
N THR A 6 -2.24 -49.37 27.66
CA THR A 6 -1.74 -47.96 27.55
C THR A 6 -1.96 -47.27 26.18
N SER A 7 -2.70 -46.16 25.96
CA SER A 7 -3.16 -44.92 26.67
C SER A 7 -2.32 -43.64 26.45
N TRP A 8 -2.96 -42.68 25.76
CA TRP A 8 -2.86 -41.19 25.74
C TRP A 8 -1.55 -40.45 25.38
N LEU A 9 -1.68 -39.48 24.45
CA LEU A 9 -1.31 -38.06 24.65
C LEU A 9 -1.83 -37.18 23.49
N LYS A 10 -2.48 -36.06 23.84
CA LYS A 10 -2.88 -34.96 22.93
C LYS A 10 -1.64 -34.18 22.44
N PRO A 11 -1.62 -33.62 21.22
CA PRO A 11 -0.68 -32.57 20.87
C PRO A 11 -1.35 -31.19 20.98
N ASN A 12 -0.84 -30.39 21.92
CA ASN A 12 -0.90 -28.93 21.91
C ASN A 12 0.15 -28.39 20.93
N GLY A 13 -0.16 -27.27 20.28
CA GLY A 13 0.79 -26.18 19.98
C GLY A 13 1.86 -26.40 18.90
N ASP A 14 2.01 -25.38 18.05
CA ASP A 14 3.19 -25.04 17.27
C ASP A 14 3.45 -25.81 15.95
N ASN A 15 2.72 -25.38 14.91
CA ASN A 15 3.03 -25.72 13.52
C ASN A 15 4.25 -24.94 13.01
N PHE A 16 5.42 -25.55 13.12
CA PHE A 16 6.59 -25.23 12.28
C PHE A 16 6.45 -25.91 10.91
N PHE A 17 6.40 -25.12 9.84
CA PHE A 17 6.46 -25.61 8.46
C PHE A 17 7.83 -26.26 8.17
N LYS A 18 7.84 -27.58 7.92
CA LYS A 18 8.95 -28.29 7.27
C LYS A 18 8.62 -28.49 5.80
N TYR A 19 9.41 -27.89 4.91
CA TYR A 19 9.37 -28.17 3.47
C TYR A 19 10.09 -29.50 3.19
N ALA A 20 9.38 -30.45 2.58
CA ALA A 20 9.95 -31.66 2.02
C ALA A 20 10.27 -31.43 0.53
N PHE A 21 11.54 -31.57 0.15
CA PHE A 21 11.98 -31.57 -1.24
C PHE A 21 11.67 -32.93 -1.89
N PHE A 22 10.93 -32.92 -2.99
CA PHE A 22 10.80 -34.05 -3.90
C PHE A 22 12.01 -34.08 -4.85
N LEU A 23 12.79 -35.16 -4.79
CA LEU A 23 13.85 -35.48 -5.76
C LEU A 23 13.23 -36.21 -6.96
N ILE A 24 13.49 -35.70 -8.17
CA ILE A 24 13.21 -36.37 -9.44
C ILE A 24 14.43 -37.25 -9.79
N PRO A 25 14.27 -38.56 -10.08
CA PRO A 25 15.38 -39.42 -10.46
C PRO A 25 15.63 -39.37 -11.97
N GLY A 26 16.89 -39.22 -12.39
CA GLY A 26 17.26 -39.41 -13.80
C GLY A 26 18.43 -38.57 -14.33
N MET A 27 19.62 -38.67 -13.73
CA MET A 27 20.85 -38.36 -14.46
C MET A 27 21.92 -39.42 -14.24
N THR A 28 22.36 -39.95 -15.36
CA THR A 28 23.36 -40.97 -15.60
C THR A 28 24.75 -40.50 -15.17
N ALA A 29 25.44 -41.33 -14.40
CA ALA A 29 26.84 -41.12 -14.03
C ALA A 29 27.75 -41.37 -15.23
N ILE A 30 28.63 -40.42 -15.55
CA ILE A 30 29.77 -40.63 -16.45
C ILE A 30 30.99 -40.82 -15.57
N ALA A 31 31.54 -42.04 -15.59
CA ALA A 31 32.81 -42.38 -14.97
C ALA A 31 33.96 -41.78 -15.79
N ILE A 32 34.89 -41.08 -15.13
CA ILE A 32 36.16 -40.67 -15.73
C ILE A 32 37.27 -41.44 -15.02
N THR A 33 37.99 -42.22 -15.82
CA THR A 33 39.12 -43.08 -15.50
C THR A 33 40.30 -42.28 -14.94
N MET A 34 40.84 -42.73 -13.81
CA MET A 34 42.14 -42.30 -13.26
C MET A 34 43.29 -42.90 -14.07
N MET A 35 44.29 -42.07 -14.39
CA MET A 35 45.62 -42.53 -14.78
C MET A 35 46.65 -41.62 -14.10
N GLU A 36 47.34 -42.16 -13.10
CA GLU A 36 48.52 -41.54 -12.48
C GLU A 36 49.70 -41.60 -13.46
N LEU A 37 50.43 -40.50 -13.57
CA LEU A 37 51.88 -40.49 -13.82
C LEU A 37 52.44 -39.21 -13.18
N GLY A 38 53.31 -39.39 -12.18
CA GLY A 38 53.90 -38.30 -11.42
C GLY A 38 55.07 -37.64 -12.15
N ILE A 39 55.23 -36.33 -11.92
CA ILE A 39 56.53 -35.62 -11.98
C ILE A 39 56.52 -34.54 -10.90
N PHE A 40 57.50 -34.60 -10.00
CA PHE A 40 57.85 -33.56 -9.02
C PHE A 40 58.39 -32.31 -9.75
N GLY A 41 57.80 -31.15 -9.48
CA GLY A 41 58.29 -29.84 -9.96
C GLY A 41 57.84 -28.73 -9.02
N ALA A 42 58.77 -27.86 -8.63
CA ALA A 42 58.67 -26.90 -7.54
C ALA A 42 57.43 -25.98 -7.58
N ILE A 43 56.69 -25.93 -6.47
CA ILE A 43 55.57 -25.00 -6.27
C ILE A 43 56.13 -23.65 -5.80
N LYS A 44 56.12 -22.65 -6.68
CA LYS A 44 56.06 -21.23 -6.28
C LYS A 44 54.74 -21.03 -5.53
N PRO A 45 54.68 -20.32 -4.38
CA PRO A 45 53.41 -19.95 -3.81
C PRO A 45 52.74 -18.94 -4.75
N ALA A 46 51.73 -19.40 -5.48
CA ALA A 46 50.75 -18.51 -6.08
C ALA A 46 50.00 -17.84 -4.92
N ILE A 47 50.07 -16.53 -4.87
CA ILE A 47 49.21 -15.70 -4.02
C ILE A 47 47.78 -16.11 -4.38
N ALA A 48 47.13 -16.84 -3.49
CA ALA A 48 45.70 -17.05 -3.56
C ALA A 48 45.08 -15.67 -3.43
N ASN A 49 44.55 -15.14 -4.53
CA ASN A 49 43.58 -14.07 -4.49
C ASN A 49 42.41 -14.61 -3.67
N THR A 50 42.42 -14.36 -2.36
CA THR A 50 41.23 -14.46 -1.54
C THR A 50 40.21 -13.53 -2.18
N SER A 51 39.21 -14.14 -2.82
CA SER A 51 38.01 -13.44 -3.25
C SER A 51 37.56 -12.54 -2.11
N PRO A 52 37.59 -11.21 -2.27
CA PRO A 52 36.96 -10.37 -1.27
C PRO A 52 35.50 -10.78 -1.23
N LEU A 53 35.05 -11.12 -0.02
CA LEU A 53 33.65 -11.23 0.37
C LEU A 53 32.83 -10.25 -0.47
N SER A 54 31.87 -10.79 -1.20
CA SER A 54 30.95 -10.05 -2.06
C SER A 54 30.61 -8.72 -1.40
N GLN A 55 31.15 -7.66 -1.98
CA GLN A 55 30.66 -6.31 -1.79
C GLN A 55 29.15 -6.40 -1.98
N VAL A 56 28.40 -6.28 -0.88
CA VAL A 56 26.98 -5.97 -0.94
C VAL A 56 26.88 -4.78 -1.87
N ASP A 57 26.20 -4.97 -2.98
CA ASP A 57 25.96 -3.96 -4.00
C ASP A 57 25.30 -2.75 -3.33
N ARG A 58 26.10 -1.74 -2.96
CA ARG A 58 25.65 -0.52 -2.28
C ARG A 58 25.04 0.48 -3.26
N THR A 59 24.59 -0.01 -4.42
CA THR A 59 23.76 0.71 -5.37
C THR A 59 22.37 0.06 -5.39
N ALA A 60 21.80 -0.21 -4.21
CA ALA A 60 20.43 -0.66 -4.12
C ALA A 60 19.50 0.48 -4.56
N THR A 61 19.17 0.52 -5.84
CA THR A 61 18.13 1.39 -6.38
C THR A 61 16.84 1.09 -5.62
N ARG A 62 16.25 2.14 -5.06
CA ARG A 62 14.98 2.07 -4.33
C ARG A 62 13.88 1.44 -5.20
N SER A 63 13.03 0.62 -4.60
CA SER A 63 11.96 -0.10 -5.29
C SER A 63 10.82 -0.52 -4.36
N LEU A 64 9.63 -0.68 -4.93
CA LEU A 64 8.53 -1.40 -4.28
C LEU A 64 8.60 -2.87 -4.67
N MET A 65 8.58 -3.79 -3.70
CA MET A 65 8.68 -5.22 -3.95
C MET A 65 7.32 -5.89 -3.83
N VAL A 66 6.97 -6.76 -4.78
CA VAL A 66 5.78 -7.60 -4.71
C VAL A 66 5.95 -8.69 -3.66
N GLU A 67 5.09 -8.68 -2.65
CA GLU A 67 5.07 -9.68 -1.58
C GLU A 67 3.94 -10.68 -1.72
N GLU A 68 2.80 -10.25 -2.25
CA GLU A 68 1.66 -11.13 -2.43
C GLU A 68 0.90 -10.76 -3.68
N LEU A 69 0.45 -11.80 -4.39
CA LEU A 69 -0.37 -11.67 -5.58
C LEU A 69 -1.52 -12.66 -5.48
N GLN A 70 -2.74 -12.17 -5.64
CA GLN A 70 -3.93 -12.97 -5.85
C GLN A 70 -4.61 -12.52 -7.14
N GLY A 71 -5.05 -13.46 -7.97
CA GLY A 71 -5.74 -13.16 -9.22
C GLY A 71 -4.83 -12.58 -10.31
N ARG A 72 -5.42 -11.86 -11.27
CA ARG A 72 -4.70 -11.28 -12.40
C ARG A 72 -4.10 -9.93 -12.00
N VAL A 73 -2.78 -9.87 -11.87
CA VAL A 73 -2.02 -8.65 -11.64
C VAL A 73 -0.97 -8.50 -12.73
N THR A 74 -0.79 -7.28 -13.24
CA THR A 74 0.19 -6.98 -14.28
C THR A 74 1.06 -5.79 -13.89
N ILE A 75 2.35 -5.85 -14.20
CA ILE A 75 3.30 -4.74 -14.10
C ILE A 75 3.68 -4.36 -15.53
N ASN A 76 3.52 -3.11 -15.95
CA ASN A 76 3.83 -2.65 -17.32
C ASN A 76 3.24 -3.55 -18.43
N GLY A 77 2.04 -4.09 -18.20
CA GLY A 77 1.35 -5.01 -19.11
C GLY A 77 1.81 -6.48 -19.07
N ARG A 78 2.95 -6.82 -18.45
CA ARG A 78 3.35 -8.21 -18.21
C ARG A 78 2.71 -8.77 -16.94
N PRO A 79 2.38 -10.07 -16.86
CA PRO A 79 1.97 -10.69 -15.60
C PRO A 79 3.00 -10.45 -14.49
N ALA A 80 2.53 -10.04 -13.32
CA ALA A 80 3.37 -9.84 -12.15
C ALA A 80 3.75 -11.19 -11.50
N GLN A 81 4.89 -11.23 -10.85
CA GLN A 81 5.41 -12.38 -10.10
C GLN A 81 5.80 -11.96 -8.68
N PHE A 82 5.74 -12.91 -7.75
CA PHE A 82 6.26 -12.70 -6.40
C PHE A 82 7.75 -12.30 -6.47
N GLY A 83 8.13 -11.27 -5.71
CA GLY A 83 9.49 -10.74 -5.69
C GLY A 83 9.82 -9.77 -6.83
N ASP A 84 8.89 -9.51 -7.76
CA ASP A 84 9.05 -8.42 -8.73
C ASP A 84 9.33 -7.10 -8.01
N ARG A 85 10.23 -6.30 -8.58
CA ARG A 85 10.56 -4.97 -8.07
C ARG A 85 10.08 -3.92 -9.06
N LEU A 86 9.44 -2.90 -8.53
CA LEU A 86 8.91 -1.79 -9.27
C LEU A 86 9.72 -0.53 -8.94
N GLY A 87 10.25 0.12 -9.97
CA GLY A 87 10.98 1.38 -9.89
C GLY A 87 10.17 2.56 -10.41
N VAL A 88 10.79 3.73 -10.48
CA VAL A 88 10.17 4.95 -11.02
C VAL A 88 9.70 4.73 -12.46
N GLY A 89 8.45 5.10 -12.75
CA GLY A 89 7.79 4.92 -14.03
C GLY A 89 7.06 3.58 -14.20
N ASP A 90 7.26 2.61 -13.30
CA ASP A 90 6.54 1.35 -13.36
C ASP A 90 5.09 1.50 -12.92
N VAL A 91 4.21 0.78 -13.63
CA VAL A 91 2.77 0.78 -13.39
C VAL A 91 2.31 -0.64 -13.07
N ILE A 92 1.65 -0.80 -11.93
CA ILE A 92 0.96 -2.03 -11.54
C ILE A 92 -0.55 -1.87 -11.69
N THR A 93 -1.20 -2.92 -12.18
CA THR A 93 -2.66 -2.98 -12.33
C THR A 93 -3.20 -4.31 -11.82
N THR A 94 -4.18 -4.25 -10.93
CA THR A 94 -4.95 -5.40 -10.46
C THR A 94 -6.24 -5.54 -11.26
N GLY A 95 -6.56 -6.76 -11.67
CA GLY A 95 -7.82 -7.08 -12.35
C GLY A 95 -8.97 -7.33 -11.37
N ARG A 96 -10.08 -7.87 -11.89
CA ARG A 96 -11.22 -8.33 -11.10
C ARG A 96 -10.81 -9.46 -10.16
N ARG A 97 -11.23 -9.38 -8.90
CA ARG A 97 -10.91 -10.29 -7.77
C ARG A 97 -9.41 -10.47 -7.54
N ALA A 98 -8.62 -9.51 -8.00
CA ALA A 98 -7.18 -9.53 -7.80
C ALA A 98 -6.78 -8.63 -6.63
N ILE A 99 -5.73 -9.02 -5.92
CA ILE A 99 -5.11 -8.28 -4.83
C ILE A 99 -3.61 -8.30 -5.06
N ALA A 100 -2.94 -7.20 -4.78
CA ALA A 100 -1.47 -7.16 -4.74
C ALA A 100 -1.01 -6.48 -3.45
N ILE A 101 -0.04 -7.08 -2.78
CA ILE A 101 0.62 -6.48 -1.62
C ILE A 101 2.05 -6.12 -2.02
N LEU A 102 2.39 -4.85 -1.86
CA LEU A 102 3.69 -4.30 -2.16
C LEU A 102 4.36 -3.83 -0.87
N ARG A 103 5.60 -4.23 -0.66
CA ARG A 103 6.46 -3.66 0.37
C ARG A 103 7.22 -2.48 -0.20
N VAL A 104 7.13 -1.34 0.48
CA VAL A 104 7.96 -0.17 0.23
C VAL A 104 9.30 -0.40 0.93
N ASP A 105 10.41 -0.16 0.21
CA ASP A 105 11.82 -0.12 0.65
C ASP A 105 12.11 -0.29 2.15
N SER A 106 13.15 -1.05 2.52
CA SER A 106 13.71 -1.06 3.90
C SER A 106 12.67 -1.25 5.03
N ASN A 107 11.53 -1.88 4.74
CA ASN A 107 10.39 -2.05 5.66
C ASN A 107 9.71 -0.74 6.10
N ILE A 108 9.70 0.25 5.21
CA ILE A 108 9.10 1.57 5.46
C ILE A 108 7.58 1.51 5.45
N GLY A 109 7.01 0.63 4.64
CA GLY A 109 5.57 0.46 4.64
C GLY A 109 5.10 -0.65 3.73
N VAL A 110 3.79 -0.88 3.78
CA VAL A 110 3.09 -1.85 2.95
C VAL A 110 1.94 -1.14 2.25
N LEU A 111 1.78 -1.43 0.96
CA LEU A 111 0.67 -0.97 0.13
C LEU A 111 -0.15 -2.20 -0.30
N GLU A 112 -1.43 -2.20 0.05
CA GLU A 112 -2.39 -3.22 -0.36
C GLU A 112 -3.28 -2.64 -1.46
N LEU A 113 -3.18 -3.19 -2.67
CA LEU A 113 -3.97 -2.79 -3.83
C LEU A 113 -5.17 -3.73 -3.94
N ALA A 114 -6.38 -3.17 -3.89
CA ALA A 114 -7.62 -3.92 -4.10
C ALA A 114 -7.84 -4.23 -5.59
N GLU A 115 -8.91 -4.94 -5.93
CA GLU A 115 -9.24 -5.24 -7.33
C GLU A 115 -9.52 -3.97 -8.16
N ASN A 116 -9.24 -4.03 -9.47
CA ASN A 116 -9.43 -2.93 -10.43
C ASN A 116 -8.67 -1.63 -10.08
N THR A 117 -7.50 -1.77 -9.47
CA THR A 117 -6.65 -0.66 -9.04
C THR A 117 -5.47 -0.50 -9.98
N THR A 118 -5.11 0.74 -10.29
CA THR A 118 -3.90 1.08 -11.04
C THR A 118 -3.06 2.06 -10.26
N LEU A 119 -1.80 1.69 -9.99
CA LEU A 119 -0.82 2.49 -9.27
C LEU A 119 0.44 2.65 -10.12
N GLU A 120 0.99 3.86 -10.16
CA GLU A 120 2.26 4.22 -10.78
C GLU A 120 3.25 4.72 -9.73
N ILE A 121 4.53 4.43 -9.91
CA ILE A 121 5.59 4.97 -9.05
C ILE A 121 6.15 6.24 -9.69
N ARG A 122 5.93 7.39 -9.04
CA ARG A 122 6.35 8.70 -9.56
C ARG A 122 7.75 9.10 -9.12
N SER A 123 8.09 8.87 -7.85
CA SER A 123 9.39 9.23 -7.29
C SER A 123 9.83 8.24 -6.23
N LEU A 124 11.10 7.88 -6.29
CA LEU A 124 11.83 7.14 -5.26
C LEU A 124 13.21 7.79 -5.13
N SER A 125 13.37 8.74 -4.20
CA SER A 125 14.61 9.51 -4.03
C SER A 125 15.18 9.40 -2.61
N GLY A 126 16.46 9.76 -2.43
CA GLY A 126 17.19 9.50 -1.18
C GLY A 126 17.69 8.05 -1.06
N GLN A 127 18.42 7.76 0.02
CA GLN A 127 18.95 6.43 0.30
C GLN A 127 17.95 5.55 1.06
N PRO A 128 17.85 4.24 0.75
CA PRO A 128 17.00 3.34 1.52
C PRO A 128 17.41 3.31 3.00
N GLY A 129 16.46 3.49 3.93
CA GLY A 129 16.72 3.35 5.37
C GLY A 129 16.13 4.50 6.19
N LEU A 130 16.93 5.05 7.11
CA LEU A 130 16.56 6.19 7.95
C LEU A 130 17.06 7.51 7.35
N ASP A 131 16.99 7.68 6.03
CA ASP A 131 17.37 8.94 5.38
C ASP A 131 16.25 9.97 5.58
N PRO A 132 16.53 11.13 6.22
CA PRO A 132 15.52 12.18 6.40
C PRO A 132 15.07 12.82 5.08
N ASN A 133 15.85 12.67 4.00
CA ASN A 133 15.51 13.17 2.67
C ASN A 133 14.85 12.08 1.80
N GLN A 134 14.45 10.96 2.42
CA GLN A 134 13.81 9.88 1.69
C GLN A 134 12.42 10.28 1.25
N GLU A 135 12.15 10.13 -0.05
CA GLU A 135 10.86 10.49 -0.63
C GLU A 135 10.28 9.34 -1.45
N THR A 136 9.03 8.99 -1.15
CA THR A 136 8.26 7.99 -1.91
C THR A 136 6.98 8.64 -2.40
N VAL A 137 6.82 8.71 -3.71
CA VAL A 137 5.61 9.25 -4.34
C VAL A 137 5.00 8.19 -5.23
N VAL A 138 3.77 7.80 -4.90
CA VAL A 138 2.96 6.90 -5.72
C VAL A 138 1.74 7.63 -6.25
N PHE A 139 1.33 7.33 -7.48
CA PHE A 139 0.15 7.89 -8.11
C PHE A 139 -0.92 6.81 -8.29
N ILE A 140 -2.12 7.05 -7.77
CA ILE A 140 -3.27 6.16 -7.92
C ILE A 140 -4.23 6.78 -8.92
N SER A 141 -4.39 6.15 -10.08
CA SER A 141 -5.31 6.66 -11.10
C SER A 141 -6.76 6.23 -10.89
N LYS A 142 -6.97 5.07 -10.26
CA LYS A 142 -8.29 4.51 -9.94
C LYS A 142 -8.16 3.33 -8.97
N GLY A 143 -9.27 3.00 -8.32
CA GLY A 143 -9.39 1.83 -7.45
C GLY A 143 -9.10 2.19 -5.99
N ARG A 144 -8.62 1.22 -5.22
CA ARG A 144 -8.40 1.37 -3.78
C ARG A 144 -7.02 0.91 -3.39
N VAL A 145 -6.31 1.73 -2.62
CA VAL A 145 -5.03 1.39 -2.01
C VAL A 145 -5.10 1.66 -0.52
N ARG A 146 -4.62 0.70 0.27
CA ARG A 146 -4.36 0.91 1.69
C ARG A 146 -2.87 1.01 1.90
N SER A 147 -2.49 1.93 2.76
CA SER A 147 -1.10 2.23 3.06
C SER A 147 -0.90 2.14 4.55
N SER A 148 0.10 1.35 4.96
CA SER A 148 0.57 1.31 6.34
C SER A 148 2.03 1.72 6.34
N ILE A 149 2.30 2.95 6.79
CA ILE A 149 3.62 3.57 6.73
C ILE A 149 4.20 3.65 8.13
N ALA A 150 5.44 3.18 8.29
CA ALA A 150 6.15 3.19 9.56
C ALA A 150 6.37 4.63 10.05
N ARG A 151 6.33 4.81 11.37
CA ARG A 151 6.61 6.10 12.03
C ARG A 151 8.06 6.60 11.91
N PHE A 152 8.97 5.73 11.46
CA PHE A 152 10.41 6.00 11.46
C PHE A 152 10.98 6.48 10.12
N VAL A 153 10.13 6.82 9.14
CA VAL A 153 10.55 7.42 7.85
C VAL A 153 11.00 8.88 8.02
N SER A 154 11.66 9.15 9.14
CA SER A 154 12.31 10.38 9.57
C SER A 154 12.77 10.17 11.02
N ALA A 155 14.04 9.81 11.25
CA ALA A 155 14.64 10.00 12.57
C ALA A 155 16.18 10.05 12.53
N PRO A 156 16.87 10.83 13.41
CA PRO A 156 16.34 11.50 14.60
C PRO A 156 16.62 13.02 14.68
N PHE A 157 15.84 13.74 15.49
CA PHE A 157 16.34 14.96 16.16
C PHE A 157 17.59 14.57 16.96
N ARG A 158 18.78 14.82 16.41
CA ARG A 158 19.96 15.02 17.25
C ARG A 158 19.94 16.48 17.66
N ASN A 159 19.57 16.75 18.90
CA ASN A 159 20.02 17.97 19.56
C ASN A 159 21.56 17.95 19.52
N SER A 160 22.14 18.70 18.59
CA SER A 160 23.54 19.06 18.63
C SER A 160 23.75 20.14 19.69
N THR A 161 23.67 19.73 20.96
CA THR A 161 24.26 20.46 22.08
C THR A 161 24.91 19.46 23.03
N ALA A 162 26.00 18.87 22.56
CA ALA A 162 27.03 18.32 23.43
C ALA A 162 28.39 18.87 23.01
N SER A 163 28.59 20.15 23.32
CA SER A 163 29.91 20.68 23.66
C SER A 163 29.68 21.88 24.56
N HIS A 164 29.58 21.68 25.87
CA HIS A 164 30.09 22.55 26.94
C HIS A 164 29.97 21.77 28.27
N PRO A 165 31.05 21.67 29.09
CA PRO A 165 31.04 20.94 30.36
C PRO A 165 30.24 21.70 31.44
N PRO A 166 29.89 21.05 32.56
CA PRO A 166 28.90 21.56 33.50
C PRO A 166 29.52 22.57 34.45
N GLN A 167 29.20 23.86 34.30
CA GLN A 167 29.40 24.84 35.38
C GLN A 167 28.25 25.86 35.44
N GLU A 168 27.76 26.01 36.67
CA GLU A 168 26.89 27.05 37.23
C GLU A 168 25.41 27.07 36.86
N ILE A 169 24.64 26.43 37.74
CA ILE A 169 23.29 26.88 38.11
C ILE A 169 23.45 28.27 38.75
N ALA A 170 23.13 29.32 38.00
CA ALA A 170 23.00 30.66 38.54
C ALA A 170 21.76 31.35 37.95
N ALA A 171 20.83 31.65 38.86
CA ALA A 171 19.82 32.70 38.79
C ALA A 171 18.70 32.59 37.73
N LEU A 172 17.60 31.98 38.17
CA LEU A 172 16.24 32.55 38.15
C LEU A 172 16.10 33.90 37.40
N ASN A 173 15.74 33.84 36.13
CA ASN A 173 14.96 34.86 35.42
C ASN A 173 14.08 34.15 34.38
N TRP A 174 12.87 33.76 34.78
CA TRP A 174 11.95 32.96 33.95
C TRP A 174 11.06 33.80 33.01
N GLU A 175 11.15 35.13 33.06
CA GLU A 175 10.24 36.04 32.33
C GLU A 175 10.78 36.52 30.98
N GLY A 176 11.85 35.93 30.45
CA GLY A 176 12.45 36.28 29.16
C GLY A 176 12.66 35.13 28.17
N ILE A 177 12.20 33.91 28.48
CA ILE A 177 12.45 32.70 27.67
C ILE A 177 11.29 32.39 26.69
N PHE A 178 10.16 33.10 26.76
CA PHE A 178 9.02 32.89 25.87
C PHE A 178 8.87 34.02 24.84
N SER A 179 9.93 34.37 24.13
CA SER A 179 9.86 35.20 22.92
C SER A 179 11.04 34.86 22.02
N GLN A 180 10.73 34.46 20.78
CA GLN A 180 11.63 33.96 19.70
C GLN A 180 12.10 32.52 19.87
N ASP A 181 11.87 31.57 18.97
CA ASP A 181 11.34 31.60 17.61
C ASP A 181 10.45 30.37 17.41
N SER A 182 9.15 30.58 17.30
CA SER A 182 8.25 29.61 16.67
C SER A 182 8.52 29.61 15.18
N GLN A 183 9.66 29.07 14.75
CA GLN A 183 9.76 28.49 13.41
C GLN A 183 8.99 27.17 13.43
N ASN A 184 7.65 27.28 13.46
CA ASN A 184 6.81 26.29 12.83
C ASN A 184 7.20 26.34 11.35
N SER A 185 8.16 25.51 10.94
CA SER A 185 8.12 24.97 9.60
C SER A 185 6.78 24.26 9.50
N GLU A 186 5.78 24.95 8.94
CA GLU A 186 4.53 24.36 8.50
C GLU A 186 4.93 23.16 7.61
N GLU A 187 4.93 21.96 8.17
CA GLU A 187 5.24 20.73 7.45
C GLU A 187 4.13 20.53 6.42
N SER A 188 4.32 21.08 5.23
CA SER A 188 3.37 20.96 4.13
C SER A 188 3.30 19.50 3.67
N VAL A 189 2.08 19.03 3.38
CA VAL A 189 1.83 17.72 2.72
C VAL A 189 2.70 17.49 1.50
N GLU A 190 3.00 18.56 0.75
CA GLU A 190 3.81 18.50 -0.48
C GLU A 190 5.27 18.11 -0.23
N THR A 191 5.75 18.30 1.01
CA THR A 191 7.12 17.97 1.43
C THR A 191 7.21 16.67 2.23
N SER A 192 6.09 15.96 2.38
CA SER A 192 6.03 14.72 3.15
C SER A 192 6.91 13.61 2.53
N PRO A 193 7.62 12.80 3.35
CA PRO A 193 8.49 11.72 2.86
C PRO A 193 7.74 10.57 2.19
N PHE A 194 6.44 10.43 2.47
CA PHE A 194 5.57 9.50 1.75
C PHE A 194 4.32 10.23 1.28
N ARG A 195 4.09 10.21 -0.03
CA ARG A 195 2.93 10.85 -0.66
C ARG A 195 2.19 9.89 -1.57
N VAL A 196 0.88 10.01 -1.53
CA VAL A 196 -0.05 9.40 -2.46
C VAL A 196 -0.69 10.51 -3.26
N GLU A 197 -0.40 10.54 -4.55
CA GLU A 197 -1.02 11.45 -5.49
C GLU A 197 -2.20 10.76 -6.17
N THR A 198 -3.25 11.53 -6.41
CA THR A 198 -4.39 11.13 -7.23
C THR A 198 -4.65 12.23 -8.26
N PRO A 199 -5.60 12.05 -9.20
CA PRO A 199 -5.90 13.09 -10.19
C PRO A 199 -6.33 14.44 -9.59
N VAL A 200 -6.78 14.46 -8.33
CA VAL A 200 -7.38 15.66 -7.71
C VAL A 200 -6.73 16.07 -6.39
N THR A 201 -5.84 15.26 -5.80
CA THR A 201 -5.24 15.59 -4.50
C THR A 201 -3.89 14.94 -4.29
N VAL A 202 -3.11 15.54 -3.38
CA VAL A 202 -1.92 14.94 -2.80
C VAL A 202 -2.21 14.63 -1.33
N ALA A 203 -2.02 13.38 -0.93
CA ALA A 203 -2.12 12.94 0.45
C ALA A 203 -0.72 12.63 1.01
N GLY A 204 -0.29 13.40 2.02
CA GLY A 204 1.02 13.28 2.66
C GLY A 204 0.88 12.70 4.06
N VAL A 205 1.81 11.81 4.43
CA VAL A 205 1.74 11.12 5.71
C VAL A 205 3.10 10.91 6.37
N ARG A 206 3.05 10.78 7.69
CA ARG A 206 4.17 10.33 8.51
C ARG A 206 3.65 9.34 9.53
N GLY A 207 4.13 8.09 9.51
CA GLY A 207 3.74 7.09 10.51
C GLY A 207 2.25 6.83 10.62
N THR A 208 1.59 6.52 9.50
CA THR A 208 0.14 6.52 9.41
C THR A 208 -0.36 5.30 8.65
N SER A 209 -1.51 4.78 9.09
CA SER A 209 -2.28 3.75 8.39
C SER A 209 -3.55 4.39 7.85
N PHE A 210 -3.75 4.33 6.55
CA PHE A 210 -4.84 5.01 5.87
C PHE A 210 -5.24 4.30 4.57
N GLY A 211 -6.41 4.66 4.06
CA GLY A 211 -6.91 4.18 2.77
C GLY A 211 -7.22 5.34 1.84
N VAL A 212 -7.03 5.10 0.54
CA VAL A 212 -7.37 6.01 -0.55
C VAL A 212 -8.18 5.27 -1.59
N ASP A 213 -9.35 5.81 -1.89
CA ASP A 213 -10.26 5.36 -2.94
C ASP A 213 -10.31 6.41 -4.04
N VAL A 214 -10.10 6.01 -5.30
CA VAL A 214 -10.15 6.89 -6.47
C VAL A 214 -11.21 6.39 -7.44
N GLY A 215 -12.26 7.19 -7.60
CA GLY A 215 -13.35 6.99 -8.53
C GLY A 215 -12.95 7.18 -10.00
N PRO A 216 -13.82 6.81 -10.95
CA PRO A 216 -13.53 6.88 -12.38
C PRO A 216 -13.36 8.31 -12.94
N ASP A 217 -13.84 9.32 -12.21
CA ASP A 217 -13.69 10.75 -12.49
C ASP A 217 -12.55 11.40 -11.69
N GLY A 218 -11.75 10.60 -10.97
CA GLY A 218 -10.68 11.08 -10.11
C GLY A 218 -11.12 11.51 -8.71
N LYS A 219 -12.44 11.53 -8.43
CA LYS A 219 -12.96 11.79 -7.09
C LYS A 219 -12.28 10.88 -6.08
N THR A 220 -11.70 11.48 -5.04
CA THR A 220 -10.83 10.79 -4.10
C THR A 220 -11.43 10.80 -2.70
N GLY A 221 -11.62 9.62 -2.11
CA GLY A 221 -11.95 9.44 -0.69
C GLY A 221 -10.72 9.03 0.09
N ILE A 222 -10.42 9.73 1.19
CA ILE A 222 -9.30 9.42 2.08
C ILE A 222 -9.86 9.10 3.46
N SER A 223 -9.42 8.01 4.09
CA SER A 223 -9.78 7.69 5.49
C SER A 223 -8.55 7.29 6.28
N THR A 224 -8.39 7.88 7.46
CA THR A 224 -7.28 7.60 8.37
C THR A 224 -7.69 6.56 9.40
N VAL A 225 -6.95 5.46 9.49
CA VAL A 225 -7.16 4.41 10.49
C VAL A 225 -6.33 4.70 11.74
N GLU A 226 -5.07 5.08 11.56
CA GLU A 226 -4.14 5.43 12.64
C GLU A 226 -3.22 6.55 12.17
N GLY A 227 -2.86 7.47 13.06
CA GLY A 227 -1.99 8.60 12.72
C GLY A 227 -2.78 9.76 12.12
N ILE A 228 -2.16 10.48 11.20
CA ILE A 228 -2.64 11.74 10.66
C ILE A 228 -2.27 11.79 9.18
N VAL A 229 -3.26 12.05 8.33
CA VAL A 229 -3.06 12.28 6.90
C VAL A 229 -3.33 13.74 6.62
N GLY A 230 -2.41 14.45 5.98
CA GLY A 230 -2.73 15.73 5.37
C GLY A 230 -3.15 15.50 3.92
N ALA A 231 -4.22 16.15 3.49
CA ALA A 231 -4.68 16.16 2.10
C ALA A 231 -4.62 17.59 1.56
N SER A 232 -3.98 17.79 0.41
CA SER A 232 -3.87 19.08 -0.27
C SER A 232 -4.52 19.02 -1.65
N ALA A 233 -5.35 20.01 -1.96
CA ALA A 233 -5.91 20.25 -3.29
C ALA A 233 -6.36 21.70 -3.41
N GLU A 234 -6.31 22.28 -4.63
CA GLU A 234 -6.72 23.67 -4.89
C GLU A 234 -6.06 24.70 -3.94
N GLY A 235 -4.82 24.45 -3.54
CA GLY A 235 -4.06 25.30 -2.61
C GLY A 235 -4.57 25.29 -1.16
N GLN A 236 -5.48 24.38 -0.81
CA GLN A 236 -5.96 24.19 0.56
C GLN A 236 -5.54 22.83 1.08
N GLU A 237 -5.03 22.84 2.31
CA GLU A 237 -4.66 21.63 3.04
C GLU A 237 -5.68 21.34 4.15
N THR A 238 -5.95 20.06 4.38
CA THR A 238 -6.84 19.60 5.45
C THR A 238 -6.22 18.39 6.13
N GLN A 239 -6.19 18.44 7.46
CA GLN A 239 -5.66 17.38 8.30
C GLN A 239 -6.75 16.39 8.71
N ILE A 240 -6.59 15.14 8.29
CA ILE A 240 -7.50 14.03 8.53
C ILE A 240 -6.93 13.15 9.63
N ASN A 241 -7.42 13.38 10.86
CA ASN A 241 -7.04 12.58 12.03
C ASN A 241 -7.64 11.17 11.95
N ARG A 242 -7.14 10.29 12.82
CA ARG A 242 -7.69 8.95 13.07
C ARG A 242 -9.22 8.92 13.11
N GLU A 243 -9.78 7.88 12.50
CA GLU A 243 -11.23 7.59 12.42
C GLU A 243 -12.03 8.67 11.69
N LYS A 244 -11.34 9.57 10.97
CA LYS A 244 -11.94 10.54 10.08
C LYS A 244 -11.63 10.24 8.63
N SER A 245 -12.44 10.87 7.79
CA SER A 245 -12.35 10.84 6.35
C SER A 245 -12.54 12.23 5.76
N SER A 246 -12.03 12.42 4.55
CA SER A 246 -12.29 13.60 3.72
C SER A 246 -12.45 13.15 2.27
N VAL A 247 -13.19 13.94 1.50
CA VAL A 247 -13.41 13.73 0.07
C VAL A 247 -12.86 14.91 -0.69
N VAL A 248 -12.18 14.62 -1.79
CA VAL A 248 -11.71 15.62 -2.74
C VAL A 248 -12.37 15.36 -4.08
N ASN A 249 -13.06 16.36 -4.60
CA ASN A 249 -13.69 16.33 -5.92
C ASN A 249 -12.84 17.15 -6.90
N LEU A 250 -13.03 16.92 -8.19
CA LEU A 250 -12.28 17.64 -9.23
C LEU A 250 -12.43 19.16 -9.08
N ASN A 251 -11.28 19.86 -9.07
CA ASN A 251 -11.19 21.32 -8.92
C ASN A 251 -11.83 21.88 -7.65
N LEU A 252 -11.93 21.08 -6.59
CA LEU A 252 -12.44 21.51 -5.29
C LEU A 252 -11.42 21.19 -4.20
N PRO A 253 -11.30 22.02 -3.15
CA PRO A 253 -10.45 21.72 -2.02
C PRO A 253 -10.99 20.50 -1.26
N PRO A 254 -10.18 19.89 -0.38
CA PRO A 254 -10.63 18.79 0.46
C PRO A 254 -11.79 19.23 1.36
N THR A 255 -12.78 18.37 1.54
CA THR A 255 -13.86 18.65 2.49
C THR A 255 -13.34 18.63 3.91
N ALA A 256 -14.00 19.38 4.81
CA ALA A 256 -13.72 19.28 6.24
C ALA A 256 -13.80 17.81 6.72
N PRO A 257 -12.89 17.34 7.59
CA PRO A 257 -12.86 15.96 8.01
C PRO A 257 -14.08 15.58 8.86
N ASP A 258 -14.76 14.51 8.47
CA ASP A 258 -15.89 13.94 9.21
C ASP A 258 -15.59 12.49 9.64
N LEU A 259 -16.37 11.95 10.57
CA LEU A 259 -16.23 10.58 11.03
C LEU A 259 -16.39 9.59 9.88
N THR A 260 -15.47 8.64 9.79
CA THR A 260 -15.60 7.54 8.85
C THR A 260 -16.75 6.63 9.30
N PRO A 261 -17.79 6.42 8.48
CA PRO A 261 -18.88 5.54 8.86
C PRO A 261 -18.40 4.09 8.97
N PRO A 262 -18.98 3.27 9.86
CA PRO A 262 -18.50 1.92 10.12
C PRO A 262 -18.74 0.94 8.96
N LEU A 263 -19.72 1.22 8.09
CA LEU A 263 -20.12 0.37 6.98
C LEU A 263 -20.29 1.19 5.70
N SER A 264 -20.00 0.58 4.56
CA SER A 264 -20.41 1.11 3.25
C SER A 264 -21.88 0.80 3.03
N ASP A 265 -22.71 1.83 2.93
CA ASP A 265 -24.15 1.70 2.76
C ASP A 265 -24.64 2.21 1.40
N LEU A 266 -25.62 1.48 0.83
CA LEU A 266 -26.32 1.82 -0.39
C LEU A 266 -27.79 2.15 -0.08
N GLN A 267 -28.21 3.35 -0.48
CA GLN A 267 -29.60 3.76 -0.51
C GLN A 267 -30.09 3.74 -1.96
N VAL A 268 -30.99 2.82 -2.28
CA VAL A 268 -31.61 2.75 -3.62
C VAL A 268 -32.94 3.49 -3.56
N PHE A 269 -33.07 4.57 -4.33
CA PHE A 269 -34.30 5.36 -4.39
C PHE A 269 -35.25 4.81 -5.44
N GLN A 270 -34.75 4.45 -6.62
CA GLN A 270 -35.58 4.02 -7.72
C GLN A 270 -34.85 3.08 -8.67
N VAL A 271 -35.56 2.03 -9.09
CA VAL A 271 -35.15 1.16 -10.19
C VAL A 271 -36.29 1.09 -11.19
N THR A 272 -36.06 1.49 -12.43
CA THR A 272 -37.11 1.56 -13.46
C THR A 272 -36.66 0.86 -14.73
N ARG A 273 -37.42 -0.14 -15.15
CA ARG A 273 -37.19 -0.81 -16.43
C ARG A 273 -37.56 0.14 -17.57
N LEU A 274 -36.59 0.46 -18.42
CA LEU A 274 -36.80 1.33 -19.59
C LEU A 274 -37.12 0.53 -20.86
N SER A 275 -36.57 -0.68 -20.98
CA SER A 275 -36.73 -1.55 -22.14
C SER A 275 -36.45 -3.01 -21.77
N PRO A 276 -36.60 -3.98 -22.70
CA PRO A 276 -36.24 -5.37 -22.42
C PRO A 276 -34.78 -5.58 -21.99
N ARG A 277 -33.87 -4.67 -22.33
CA ARG A 277 -32.42 -4.78 -22.07
C ARG A 277 -31.82 -3.63 -21.27
N ARG A 278 -32.62 -2.65 -20.80
CA ARG A 278 -32.10 -1.50 -20.05
C ARG A 278 -32.99 -1.14 -18.87
N ALA A 279 -32.36 -0.72 -17.78
CA ALA A 279 -33.02 -0.14 -16.63
C ALA A 279 -32.25 1.09 -16.15
N ARG A 280 -32.98 2.04 -15.57
CA ARG A 280 -32.44 3.19 -14.85
C ARG A 280 -32.35 2.84 -13.38
N ILE A 281 -31.23 3.18 -12.73
CA ILE A 281 -30.98 2.99 -11.31
C ILE A 281 -30.61 4.34 -10.73
N VAL A 282 -31.33 4.75 -9.69
CA VAL A 282 -31.09 5.98 -8.95
C VAL A 282 -30.83 5.60 -7.49
N GLY A 283 -29.71 6.06 -6.94
CA GLY A 283 -29.34 5.76 -5.56
C GLY A 283 -28.27 6.72 -5.02
N GLN A 284 -27.85 6.45 -3.79
CA GLN A 284 -26.84 7.22 -3.07
C GLN A 284 -26.00 6.30 -2.19
N VAL A 285 -24.73 6.65 -2.04
CA VAL A 285 -23.77 6.04 -1.10
C VAL A 285 -23.08 7.14 -0.30
N ASP A 286 -22.23 6.76 0.66
CA ASP A 286 -21.33 7.70 1.31
C ASP A 286 -20.47 8.42 0.26
N PRO A 287 -20.26 9.75 0.36
CA PRO A 287 -19.49 10.51 -0.61
C PRO A 287 -18.08 9.96 -0.88
N MET A 288 -17.45 9.30 0.09
CA MET A 288 -16.10 8.74 -0.06
C MET A 288 -16.06 7.41 -0.82
N ASP A 289 -17.21 6.76 -1.04
CA ASP A 289 -17.26 5.40 -1.56
C ASP A 289 -17.32 5.33 -3.09
N ILE A 290 -16.71 4.27 -3.63
CA ILE A 290 -16.79 3.89 -5.02
C ILE A 290 -17.90 2.86 -5.20
N VAL A 291 -18.79 3.12 -6.17
CA VAL A 291 -19.87 2.21 -6.55
C VAL A 291 -19.49 1.44 -7.80
N TYR A 292 -19.68 0.12 -7.75
CA TYR A 292 -19.51 -0.79 -8.87
C TYR A 292 -20.85 -1.41 -9.23
N ILE A 293 -21.27 -1.26 -10.48
CA ILE A 293 -22.46 -1.95 -11.03
C ILE A 293 -21.98 -2.92 -12.09
N ASP A 294 -22.29 -4.21 -11.91
CA ASP A 294 -21.84 -5.29 -12.79
C ASP A 294 -20.32 -5.24 -13.05
N ASN A 295 -19.55 -5.01 -11.98
CA ASN A 295 -18.08 -4.91 -11.99
C ASN A 295 -17.50 -3.69 -12.73
N ARG A 296 -18.32 -2.70 -13.07
CA ARG A 296 -17.87 -1.41 -13.60
C ARG A 296 -18.04 -0.32 -12.56
N ALA A 297 -16.96 0.40 -12.24
CA ALA A 297 -17.03 1.59 -11.41
C ALA A 297 -17.88 2.66 -12.12
N ILE A 298 -18.75 3.33 -11.36
CA ILE A 298 -19.62 4.40 -11.84
C ILE A 298 -19.24 5.72 -11.19
N VAL A 299 -19.55 6.82 -11.88
CA VAL A 299 -19.38 8.18 -11.35
C VAL A 299 -20.48 8.45 -10.33
N THR A 300 -20.13 9.05 -9.20
CA THR A 300 -21.06 9.61 -8.22
C THR A 300 -20.80 11.10 -8.09
N ASP A 301 -21.82 11.89 -7.77
CA ASP A 301 -21.62 13.32 -7.49
C ASP A 301 -20.93 13.54 -6.13
N SER A 302 -20.73 14.81 -5.75
CA SER A 302 -20.10 15.18 -4.48
C SER A 302 -20.84 14.68 -3.25
N GLU A 303 -22.12 14.35 -3.36
CA GLU A 303 -22.97 13.82 -2.28
C GLU A 303 -23.10 12.28 -2.34
N GLY A 304 -22.40 11.63 -3.28
CA GLY A 304 -22.45 10.18 -3.47
C GLY A 304 -23.69 9.70 -4.23
N LYS A 305 -24.48 10.60 -4.83
CA LYS A 305 -25.66 10.23 -5.63
C LYS A 305 -25.23 9.80 -7.03
N PHE A 306 -26.02 8.90 -7.60
CA PHE A 306 -25.86 8.45 -8.98
C PHE A 306 -27.20 8.20 -9.66
N ASP A 307 -27.21 8.40 -10.97
CA ASP A 307 -28.31 8.09 -11.87
C ASP A 307 -27.74 7.50 -13.15
N LEU A 308 -27.97 6.20 -13.35
CA LEU A 308 -27.35 5.45 -14.44
C LEU A 308 -28.37 4.63 -15.21
N ILE A 309 -28.22 4.61 -16.54
CA ILE A 309 -28.85 3.61 -17.39
C ILE A 309 -27.87 2.44 -17.60
N ALA A 310 -28.22 1.27 -17.09
CA ALA A 310 -27.42 0.06 -17.20
C ALA A 310 -28.12 -1.01 -18.05
N ASN A 311 -27.31 -1.94 -18.59
CA ASN A 311 -27.84 -3.12 -19.28
C ASN A 311 -28.52 -4.03 -18.26
N LEU A 312 -29.78 -4.41 -18.50
CA LEU A 312 -30.52 -5.30 -17.63
C LEU A 312 -29.90 -6.71 -17.68
N PRO A 313 -29.32 -7.22 -16.57
CA PRO A 313 -28.73 -8.55 -16.56
C PRO A 313 -29.81 -9.63 -16.75
N PRO A 314 -29.46 -10.82 -17.28
CA PRO A 314 -30.41 -11.93 -17.45
C PRO A 314 -31.10 -12.35 -16.14
N SER A 315 -30.40 -12.20 -15.00
CA SER A 315 -30.93 -12.44 -13.66
C SER A 315 -32.05 -11.48 -13.27
N ARG A 316 -32.21 -10.35 -13.98
CA ARG A 316 -33.02 -9.19 -13.60
C ARG A 316 -32.67 -8.64 -12.21
N ARG A 317 -31.43 -8.87 -11.77
CA ARG A 317 -30.89 -8.38 -10.49
C ARG A 317 -29.53 -7.77 -10.74
N PHE A 318 -29.39 -6.49 -10.44
CA PHE A 318 -28.11 -5.81 -10.50
C PHE A 318 -27.25 -6.22 -9.32
N ARG A 319 -26.00 -6.59 -9.61
CA ARG A 319 -24.97 -6.76 -8.58
C ARG A 319 -24.30 -5.41 -8.37
N ILE A 320 -24.54 -4.81 -7.21
CA ILE A 320 -23.96 -3.53 -6.82
C ILE A 320 -22.97 -3.78 -5.68
N VAL A 321 -21.72 -3.35 -5.84
CA VAL A 321 -20.72 -3.41 -4.79
C VAL A 321 -20.33 -1.98 -4.43
N VAL A 322 -20.44 -1.65 -3.15
CA VAL A 322 -19.98 -0.36 -2.60
C VAL A 322 -18.70 -0.60 -1.85
N ARG A 323 -17.69 0.22 -2.09
CA ARG A 323 -16.38 0.14 -1.46
C ARG A 323 -15.96 1.48 -0.89
N GLY A 324 -15.41 1.44 0.31
CA GLY A 324 -14.77 2.59 0.93
C GLY A 324 -13.28 2.39 1.24
N PRO A 325 -12.58 3.50 1.54
CA PRO A 325 -11.13 3.51 1.76
C PRO A 325 -10.70 2.72 3.01
N ALA A 326 -11.55 2.64 4.04
CA ALA A 326 -11.26 1.92 5.29
C ALA A 326 -11.62 0.42 5.26
N VAL A 327 -11.35 -0.29 4.14
CA VAL A 327 -11.69 -1.72 3.95
C VAL A 327 -13.18 -2.03 4.06
N ARG A 328 -13.99 -1.04 3.73
CA ARG A 328 -15.44 -1.21 3.75
C ARG A 328 -15.84 -1.78 2.40
N GLU A 329 -16.60 -2.86 2.42
CA GLU A 329 -17.16 -3.43 1.21
C GLU A 329 -18.52 -4.04 1.53
N ARG A 330 -19.51 -3.74 0.69
CA ARG A 330 -20.82 -4.34 0.80
C ARG A 330 -21.38 -4.63 -0.58
N GLU A 331 -21.86 -5.86 -0.74
CA GLU A 331 -22.50 -6.34 -1.95
C GLU A 331 -24.02 -6.35 -1.79
N TYR A 332 -24.71 -5.84 -2.80
CA TYR A 332 -26.16 -5.75 -2.90
C TYR A 332 -26.64 -6.44 -4.17
N SER A 333 -27.78 -7.13 -4.06
CA SER A 333 -28.48 -7.73 -5.18
C SER A 333 -29.84 -7.06 -5.35
N VAL A 334 -29.91 -6.04 -6.20
CA VAL A 334 -31.09 -5.19 -6.38
C VAL A 334 -31.98 -5.73 -7.50
N PRO A 335 -33.23 -6.15 -7.24
CA PRO A 335 -34.14 -6.62 -8.26
C PRO A 335 -34.66 -5.47 -9.14
N VAL A 336 -34.91 -5.76 -10.41
CA VAL A 336 -35.58 -4.84 -11.34
C VAL A 336 -37.06 -5.24 -11.44
N PRO A 337 -38.00 -4.31 -11.17
CA PRO A 337 -39.44 -4.56 -11.28
C PRO A 337 -39.91 -5.02 -12.66
#